data_AF-A0A969XJ81-F1
#
_entry.id   AF-A0A969XJ81-F1
#
_cell.length_a   1.000
_cell.length_b   1.000
_cell.length_c   1.000
_cell.angle_alpha   90.00
_cell.angle_beta   90.00
_cell.angle_gamma   90.00
#
_symmetry.space_group_name_H-M   'P 1'
#
loop_
_entity.id
_entity.type
_entity.pdbx_description
1 polymer ?
#
loop_
_entity_poly.entity_id
_entity_poly.type
_entity_poly.pdbx_seq_one_letter_code
_entity_poly.pdbx_strand_id
1 'polypeptide(L)'
;MESPAAMELPTAGQPACAFTLTIGWRPTCECEAGEPAPCVVLDPFGGSGTTAMVAGRLGRLGVAIELNRNYCRMASERLAADVAKQPRHVSTTLSLPMLYGPGGLVAD
;
A
#
# COMPACT_ATOMS: atom_id res chain seq x y z
N MET A 1 33.58 20.04 -3.47
CA MET A 1 33.12 18.68 -3.84
C MET A 1 33.03 17.88 -2.56
N GLU A 2 31.96 18.09 -1.81
CA GLU A 2 31.71 17.34 -0.57
C GLU A 2 30.97 16.05 -0.95
N SER A 3 31.57 14.93 -0.59
CA SER A 3 31.00 13.59 -0.73
C SER A 3 29.70 13.52 0.07
N PRO A 4 28.56 13.10 -0.50
CA PRO A 4 27.39 12.81 0.31
C PRO A 4 27.68 11.59 1.19
N ALA A 5 27.33 11.75 2.46
CA ALA A 5 27.55 10.83 3.55
C ALA A 5 27.13 9.39 3.21
N ALA A 6 28.00 8.45 3.55
CA ALA A 6 27.69 7.04 3.62
C ALA A 6 26.48 6.84 4.56
N MET A 7 25.39 6.31 4.00
CA MET A 7 24.29 5.74 4.76
C MET A 7 24.85 4.55 5.54
N GLU A 8 25.04 4.71 6.85
CA GLU A 8 25.46 3.62 7.73
C GLU A 8 24.42 2.50 7.68
N LEU A 9 24.84 1.35 7.16
CA LEU A 9 24.05 0.12 7.17
C LEU A 9 23.95 -0.39 8.63
N PRO A 10 22.77 -0.87 9.06
CA PRO A 10 22.59 -1.37 10.43
C PRO A 10 23.54 -2.54 10.71
N THR A 11 24.31 -2.41 11.79
CA THR A 11 25.29 -3.39 12.27
C THR A 11 24.60 -4.71 12.60
N ALA A 12 25.24 -5.82 12.18
CA ALA A 12 24.80 -7.19 12.44
C ALA A 12 24.56 -7.44 13.93
N GLY A 13 23.31 -7.73 14.32
CA GLY A 13 22.99 -8.11 15.71
C GLY A 13 21.56 -7.85 16.20
N GLN A 14 20.72 -7.14 15.44
CA GLN A 14 19.30 -6.99 15.75
C GLN A 14 18.49 -8.00 14.91
N PRO A 15 17.43 -8.65 15.44
CA PRO A 15 16.52 -9.39 14.57
C PRO A 15 15.96 -8.37 13.58
N ALA A 16 16.41 -8.44 12.33
CA ALA A 16 16.00 -7.48 11.32
C ALA A 16 14.49 -7.63 11.17
N CYS A 17 13.75 -6.66 11.71
CA CYS A 17 12.35 -6.46 11.39
C CYS A 17 12.32 -6.17 9.89
N ALA A 18 12.14 -7.21 9.08
CA ALA A 18 12.02 -7.06 7.65
C ALA A 18 10.69 -6.35 7.36
N PHE A 19 10.76 -5.05 7.10
CA PHE A 19 9.62 -4.29 6.65
C PHE A 19 9.57 -4.34 5.11
N THR A 20 8.38 -4.54 4.55
CA THR A 20 8.17 -4.52 3.10
C THR A 20 7.40 -3.27 2.74
N LEU A 21 7.96 -2.46 1.83
CA LEU A 21 7.31 -1.28 1.29
C LEU A 21 7.02 -1.48 -0.19
N THR A 22 5.77 -1.24 -0.59
CA THR A 22 5.37 -1.28 -2.00
C THR A 22 5.62 0.09 -2.64
N ILE A 23 6.59 0.15 -3.56
CA ILE A 23 7.04 1.40 -4.21
C ILE A 23 6.35 1.70 -5.55
N GLY A 24 5.58 0.75 -6.09
CA GLY A 24 4.92 0.88 -7.40
C GLY A 24 4.51 -0.47 -7.97
N TRP A 25 3.92 -0.45 -9.17
CA TRP A 25 3.45 -1.63 -9.90
C TRP A 25 4.18 -1.75 -11.24
N ARG A 26 4.50 -2.98 -11.63
CA ARG A 26 5.11 -3.26 -12.94
C ARG A 26 4.17 -4.20 -13.71
N PRO A 27 3.87 -3.91 -14.99
CA PRO A 27 3.10 -4.83 -15.82
C PRO A 27 3.82 -6.16 -15.99
N THR A 28 3.06 -7.23 -16.18
CA THR A 28 3.57 -8.58 -16.50
C THR A 28 3.41 -8.94 -17.97
N CYS A 29 2.63 -8.16 -18.73
CA CYS A 29 2.50 -8.27 -20.19
C CYS A 29 3.18 -7.08 -20.88
N GLU A 30 3.43 -7.22 -22.17
CA GLU A 30 3.85 -6.14 -23.09
C GLU A 30 2.65 -5.48 -23.81
N CYS A 31 1.43 -5.85 -23.43
CA CYS A 31 0.20 -5.38 -24.03
C CYS A 31 -0.15 -3.94 -23.59
N GLU A 32 -0.79 -3.15 -24.47
CA GLU A 32 -1.24 -1.78 -24.17
C GLU A 32 -2.48 -1.77 -23.26
N ALA A 33 -2.31 -2.21 -22.01
CA ALA A 33 -3.37 -2.30 -21.01
C ALA A 33 -3.50 -1.05 -20.10
N GLY A 34 -2.73 0.01 -20.38
CA GLY A 34 -2.69 1.24 -19.58
C GLY A 34 -1.77 1.17 -18.35
N GLU A 35 -1.97 2.10 -17.41
CA GLU A 35 -1.16 2.18 -16.18
C GLU A 35 -1.40 0.96 -15.26
N PRO A 36 -0.35 0.31 -14.75
CA PRO A 36 -0.49 -0.86 -13.89
C PRO A 36 -1.18 -0.52 -12.56
N ALA A 37 -2.22 -1.28 -12.24
CA ALA A 37 -2.97 -1.18 -10.99
C ALA A 37 -2.59 -2.29 -9.99
N PRO A 38 -2.77 -2.06 -8.66
CA PRO A 38 -2.68 -3.13 -7.67
C PRO A 38 -3.64 -4.27 -7.99
N CYS A 39 -3.17 -5.51 -7.85
CA CYS A 39 -4.02 -6.68 -8.03
C CYS A 39 -5.00 -6.87 -6.86
N VAL A 40 -6.07 -7.63 -7.12
CA VAL A 40 -7.00 -8.15 -6.12
C VAL A 40 -6.62 -9.59 -5.80
N VAL A 41 -6.39 -9.90 -4.53
CA VAL A 41 -6.07 -11.25 -4.04
C VAL A 41 -7.35 -11.91 -3.55
N LEU A 42 -7.71 -13.05 -4.14
CA LEU A 42 -8.84 -13.87 -3.68
C LEU A 42 -8.33 -15.08 -2.90
N ASP A 43 -8.88 -15.29 -1.71
CA ASP A 43 -8.68 -16.48 -0.90
C ASP A 43 -10.05 -17.15 -0.60
N PRO A 44 -10.36 -18.30 -1.22
CA PRO A 44 -11.62 -19.01 -0.98
C PRO A 44 -11.66 -19.74 0.38
N PHE A 45 -10.55 -19.81 1.11
CA PHE A 45 -10.42 -20.46 2.41
C PHE A 45 -9.78 -19.50 3.42
N GLY A 46 -10.47 -18.38 3.65
CA GLY A 46 -9.94 -17.21 4.35
C GLY A 46 -9.43 -17.49 5.77
N GLY A 47 -9.96 -18.49 6.47
CA GLY A 47 -9.49 -18.92 7.78
C GLY A 47 -9.33 -17.75 8.75
N SER A 48 -8.12 -17.53 9.25
CA SER A 48 -7.81 -16.43 10.18
C SER A 48 -7.67 -15.04 9.53
N GLY A 49 -7.89 -14.91 8.22
CA GLY A 49 -7.78 -13.66 7.47
C GLY A 49 -6.35 -13.25 7.10
N THR A 50 -5.38 -14.16 7.22
CA THR A 50 -3.94 -13.83 7.01
C THR A 50 -3.66 -13.34 5.60
N THR A 51 -4.25 -13.96 4.57
CA THR A 51 -4.06 -13.56 3.17
C THR A 51 -4.55 -12.13 2.91
N ALA A 52 -5.76 -11.79 3.37
CA ALA A 52 -6.31 -10.45 3.23
C ALA A 52 -5.49 -9.39 4.00
N MET A 53 -5.01 -9.76 5.20
CA MET A 53 -4.16 -8.89 6.02
C MET A 53 -2.82 -8.59 5.30
N VAL A 54 -2.14 -9.62 4.79
CA VAL A 54 -0.89 -9.46 4.06
C VAL A 54 -1.10 -8.72 2.74
N ALA A 55 -2.18 -9.00 2.02
CA ALA A 55 -2.56 -8.24 0.81
C ALA A 55 -2.67 -6.75 1.11
N GLY A 56 -3.38 -6.38 2.18
CA GLY A 56 -3.55 -4.99 2.62
C GLY A 56 -2.22 -4.32 3.02
N ARG A 57 -1.38 -5.00 3.81
CA ARG A 57 -0.04 -4.50 4.18
C ARG A 57 0.88 -4.28 2.97
N LEU A 58 0.70 -5.11 1.96
CA LEU A 58 1.40 -5.00 0.69
C LEU A 58 0.74 -3.97 -0.25
N GLY A 59 -0.33 -3.28 0.12
CA GLY A 59 -0.98 -2.28 -0.74
C GLY A 59 -1.81 -2.89 -1.88
N ARG A 60 -2.25 -4.14 -1.74
CA ARG A 60 -3.22 -4.82 -2.61
C ARG A 60 -4.60 -4.81 -1.95
N LEU A 61 -5.63 -5.12 -2.74
CA LEU A 61 -6.94 -5.46 -2.18
C LEU A 61 -7.02 -6.97 -1.92
N GLY A 62 -7.59 -7.35 -0.78
CA GLY A 62 -7.80 -8.75 -0.41
C GLY A 62 -9.28 -9.08 -0.24
N VAL A 63 -9.72 -10.18 -0.85
CA VAL A 63 -11.06 -10.76 -0.70
C VAL A 63 -10.89 -12.15 -0.11
N ALA A 64 -11.47 -12.39 1.06
CA ALA A 64 -11.42 -13.68 1.73
C ALA A 64 -12.83 -14.22 1.95
N ILE A 65 -13.06 -15.49 1.58
CA ILE A 65 -14.31 -16.21 1.80
C ILE A 65 -14.07 -17.26 2.87
N GLU A 66 -14.91 -17.31 3.88
CA GLU A 66 -14.82 -18.29 4.96
C GLU A 66 -16.22 -18.77 5.34
N LEU A 67 -16.36 -20.09 5.50
CA LEU A 67 -17.64 -20.74 5.79
C LEU A 67 -17.94 -20.70 7.30
N ASN A 68 -16.92 -20.87 8.13
CA ASN A 68 -17.07 -20.94 9.57
C ASN A 68 -17.17 -19.54 10.17
N ARG A 69 -18.36 -19.23 10.72
CA ARG A 69 -18.67 -17.92 11.33
C ARG A 69 -17.68 -17.49 12.42
N ASN A 70 -17.12 -18.43 13.19
CA ASN A 70 -16.14 -18.10 14.22
C ASN A 70 -14.82 -17.61 13.61
N TYR A 71 -14.39 -18.23 12.50
CA TYR A 71 -13.24 -17.76 11.74
C TYR A 71 -13.52 -16.43 11.04
N CYS A 72 -14.73 -16.22 10.49
CA CYS A 72 -15.12 -14.91 9.93
C CYS A 72 -15.01 -13.78 10.97
N ARG A 73 -15.50 -14.02 12.19
CA ARG A 73 -15.41 -13.05 13.28
C ARG A 73 -13.96 -12.78 13.68
N MET A 74 -13.18 -13.83 13.91
CA MET A 74 -11.75 -13.72 14.23
C MET A 74 -10.98 -12.94 13.16
N ALA A 75 -11.18 -13.29 11.89
CA ALA A 75 -10.55 -12.61 10.76
C ALA A 75 -10.92 -11.13 10.71
N SER A 76 -12.20 -10.80 10.90
CA SER A 76 -12.69 -9.42 10.90
C SER A 76 -12.06 -8.58 12.02
N GLU A 77 -12.02 -9.11 13.24
CA GLU A 77 -11.39 -8.45 14.40
C GLU A 77 -9.88 -8.24 14.16
N ARG A 78 -9.19 -9.25 13.61
CA ARG A 78 -7.75 -9.18 13.30
C ARG A 78 -7.45 -8.15 12.20
N LEU A 79 -8.26 -8.12 11.14
CA LEU A 79 -8.12 -7.15 10.04
C LEU A 79 -8.36 -5.72 10.52
N ALA A 80 -9.39 -5.50 11.34
CA ALA A 80 -9.67 -4.19 11.92
C ALA A 80 -8.50 -3.69 12.79
N ALA A 81 -7.95 -4.58 13.63
CA ALA A 81 -6.78 -4.28 14.46
C ALA A 81 -5.52 -4.01 13.62
N ASP A 82 -5.34 -4.69 12.48
CA ASP A 82 -4.22 -4.46 11.58
C ASP A 82 -4.30 -3.09 10.88
N VAL A 83 -5.47 -2.75 10.33
CA VAL A 83 -5.72 -1.46 9.69
C VAL A 83 -5.51 -0.29 10.65
N ALA A 84 -5.88 -0.47 11.93
CA ALA A 84 -5.66 0.55 12.96
C ALA A 84 -4.16 0.77 13.27
N LYS A 85 -3.33 -0.27 13.14
CA LYS A 85 -1.88 -0.19 13.39
C LYS A 85 -1.09 0.31 12.18
N GLN A 86 -1.60 0.07 10.98
CA GLN A 86 -0.96 0.38 9.72
C GLN A 86 -2.03 0.98 8.80
N PRO A 87 -2.35 2.29 8.94
CA PRO A 87 -3.29 2.92 8.04
C PRO A 87 -2.76 2.75 6.63
N ARG A 88 -3.59 2.12 5.77
CA ARG A 88 -3.36 2.00 4.33
C ARG A 88 -2.79 3.32 3.81
N HIS A 89 -1.56 3.30 3.31
CA HIS A 89 -1.00 4.39 2.50
C HIS A 89 -1.75 4.42 1.16
N VAL A 90 -3.03 4.81 1.18
CA VAL A 90 -3.70 5.31 -0.01
C VAL A 90 -3.17 6.72 -0.18
N SER A 91 -2.10 6.88 -0.96
CA SER A 91 -1.71 8.19 -1.45
C SER A 91 -2.78 8.64 -2.45
N THR A 92 -3.84 9.27 -1.94
CA THR A 92 -4.73 10.11 -2.73
C THR A 92 -4.85 11.43 -2.01
N THR A 93 -3.74 12.16 -2.00
CA THR A 93 -3.75 13.61 -1.81
C THR A 93 -3.08 14.22 -3.03
N LEU A 94 -3.76 14.16 -4.18
CA LEU A 94 -3.60 15.21 -5.18
C LEU A 94 -4.41 16.42 -4.69
N SER A 95 -3.93 17.06 -3.63
CA SER A 95 -4.17 18.49 -3.47
C SER A 95 -3.25 19.17 -4.46
N LEU A 96 -3.69 19.32 -5.72
CA LEU A 96 -3.04 20.26 -6.62
C LEU A 96 -3.11 21.63 -5.95
N PRO A 97 -1.99 22.30 -5.65
CA PRO A 97 -2.06 23.71 -5.28
C PRO A 97 -2.64 24.46 -6.48
N MET A 98 -3.66 25.26 -6.19
CA MET A 98 -4.15 26.36 -7.02
C MET A 98 -2.96 27.19 -7.53
N LEU A 99 -2.41 26.81 -8.68
CA LEU A 99 -1.48 27.62 -9.47
C LEU A 99 -2.30 28.51 -10.40
N TYR A 100 -3.05 29.45 -9.82
CA TYR A 100 -3.42 30.68 -10.52
C TYR A 100 -3.65 31.81 -9.51
N GLY A 101 -2.65 32.68 -9.45
CA GLY A 101 -2.69 34.03 -8.91
C GLY A 101 -1.28 34.62 -9.02
N PRO A 102 -1.07 35.94 -9.13
CA PRO A 102 -2.00 37.05 -9.38
C PRO A 102 -1.57 37.94 -10.59
N GLY A 103 -2.49 38.76 -11.13
CA GLY A 103 -2.14 39.99 -11.86
C GLY A 103 -1.82 39.88 -13.36
N GLY A 104 -2.70 40.43 -14.20
CA GLY A 104 -2.48 40.58 -15.63
C GLY A 104 -3.62 41.33 -16.30
N LEU A 105 -3.70 42.62 -16.02
CA LEU A 105 -4.58 43.58 -16.70
C LEU A 105 -3.89 43.97 -18.02
N VAL A 106 -4.48 43.64 -19.17
CA VAL A 106 -4.38 44.46 -20.40
C VAL A 106 -5.66 44.29 -21.22
N ALA A 107 -6.21 45.43 -21.59
CA ALA A 107 -7.30 45.60 -22.55
C ALA A 107 -6.75 45.48 -23.98
N ASP A 108 -7.54 44.89 -24.87
CA ASP A 108 -8.01 45.45 -26.16
C ASP A 108 -8.77 44.36 -26.94
#